data_AF-A0A2N1PJP3-F1
#
_entry.id   AF-A0A2N1PJP3-F1
#
_cell.length_a   1.000
_cell.length_b   1.000
_cell.length_c   1.000
_cell.angle_alpha   90.00
_cell.angle_beta   90.00
_cell.angle_gamma   90.00
#
_symmetry.space_group_name_H-M   'P 1'
#
loop_
_entity.id
_entity.type
_entity.pdbx_description
1 polymer ?
#
loop_
_entity_poly.entity_id
_entity_poly.type
_entity_poly.pdbx_seq_one_letter_code
_entity_poly.pdbx_strand_id
1 'polypeptide(L)'
;MQKELLLLINNDFPPQQTEQIIAELRKVTLNHVMASSEANLFNTRHAILKLANGNIDQVRYYVSSAMKDFRDVIFWAETSENSSNDCTDNKLTRNLPTQNR
;
A
#
# COMPACT_ATOMS: atom_id res chain seq x y z
N MET A 1 -10.18 4.08 -16.52
CA MET A 1 -9.23 3.49 -15.55
C MET A 1 -7.94 3.22 -16.29
N GLN A 2 -6.80 3.55 -15.69
CA GLN A 2 -5.49 3.46 -16.34
C GLN A 2 -5.11 1.99 -16.57
N LYS A 3 -4.40 1.71 -17.68
CA LYS A 3 -4.06 0.36 -18.14
C LYS A 3 -3.20 -0.41 -17.12
N GLU A 4 -2.28 0.30 -16.47
CA GLU A 4 -1.38 -0.25 -15.44
C GLU A 4 -2.13 -0.78 -14.22
N LEU A 5 -3.15 -0.05 -13.74
CA LEU A 5 -3.99 -0.51 -12.64
C LEU A 5 -4.78 -1.78 -13.01
N LEU A 6 -5.24 -1.89 -14.26
CA LEU A 6 -5.93 -3.09 -14.73
C LEU A 6 -5.00 -4.31 -14.77
N LEU A 7 -3.73 -4.12 -15.13
CA LEU A 7 -2.74 -5.20 -15.10
C LEU A 7 -2.50 -5.69 -13.67
N LEU A 8 -2.34 -4.77 -12.72
CA LEU A 8 -2.18 -5.14 -11.30
C LEU A 8 -3.39 -5.91 -10.76
N ILE A 9 -4.61 -5.43 -11.05
CA ILE A 9 -5.83 -6.12 -10.60
C ILE A 9 -5.88 -7.54 -11.16
N ASN A 10 -5.58 -7.72 -12.44
CA ASN A 10 -5.64 -9.04 -13.09
C ASN A 10 -4.53 -9.99 -12.61
N ASN A 11 -3.41 -9.47 -12.13
CA ASN A 11 -2.30 -10.27 -11.62
C ASN A 11 -2.50 -10.67 -10.15
N ASP A 12 -2.96 -9.74 -9.32
CA ASP A 12 -2.95 -9.89 -7.87
C ASP A 12 -4.29 -10.38 -7.30
N PHE A 13 -5.38 -10.29 -8.08
CA PHE A 13 -6.73 -10.63 -7.62
C PHE A 13 -7.39 -11.70 -8.50
N PRO A 14 -8.33 -12.48 -7.93
CA PRO A 14 -9.13 -13.43 -8.70
C PRO A 14 -9.98 -12.72 -9.78
N PRO A 15 -10.07 -13.27 -11.01
CA PRO A 15 -10.85 -12.67 -12.10
C PRO A 15 -12.32 -12.39 -11.75
N GLN A 16 -12.92 -13.19 -10.85
CA GLN A 16 -14.31 -13.02 -10.42
C GLN A 16 -14.53 -11.74 -9.59
N GLN A 17 -13.45 -11.17 -9.02
CA GLN A 17 -13.51 -9.98 -8.18
C GLN A 17 -13.11 -8.71 -8.93
N THR A 18 -12.52 -8.82 -10.12
CA THR A 18 -11.99 -7.70 -10.91
C THR A 18 -13.00 -6.56 -11.09
N GLU A 19 -14.24 -6.86 -11.48
CA GLU A 19 -15.26 -5.83 -11.67
C GLU A 19 -15.63 -5.11 -10.37
N GLN A 20 -15.69 -5.84 -9.26
CA GLN A 20 -15.99 -5.27 -7.94
C GLN A 20 -14.85 -4.36 -7.48
N ILE A 21 -13.60 -4.78 -7.65
CA ILE A 21 -12.41 -3.99 -7.30
C ILE A 21 -12.37 -2.70 -8.13
N ILE A 22 -12.64 -2.79 -9.44
CA ILE A 22 -12.73 -1.62 -10.32
C ILE A 22 -13.85 -0.68 -9.85
N ALA A 23 -15.00 -1.21 -9.46
CA ALA A 23 -16.11 -0.41 -8.94
C ALA A 23 -15.74 0.31 -7.63
N GLU A 24 -15.05 -0.36 -6.71
CA GLU A 24 -14.56 0.24 -5.46
C GLU A 24 -13.53 1.34 -5.72
N LEU A 25 -12.52 1.09 -6.56
CA LEU A 25 -11.49 2.09 -6.90
C LEU A 25 -12.06 3.33 -7.62
N ARG A 26 -13.18 3.18 -8.32
CA ARG A 26 -13.89 4.30 -8.97
C ARG A 26 -14.57 5.24 -7.97
N LYS A 27 -14.79 4.83 -6.72
CA LYS A 27 -15.33 5.70 -5.67
C LYS A 27 -14.34 6.79 -5.27
N VAL A 28 -13.04 6.52 -5.36
CA VAL A 28 -12.01 7.57 -5.28
C VAL A 28 -12.03 8.34 -6.59
N THR A 29 -12.23 9.65 -6.53
CA THR A 29 -12.38 10.54 -7.69
C THR A 29 -11.43 11.73 -7.53
N LEU A 30 -11.37 12.62 -8.52
CA LEU A 30 -10.51 13.81 -8.47
C LEU A 30 -10.81 14.70 -7.26
N ASN A 31 -12.05 14.73 -6.77
CA ASN A 31 -12.45 15.52 -5.61
C ASN A 31 -11.84 15.02 -4.29
N HIS A 32 -11.36 13.78 -4.25
CA HIS A 32 -10.73 13.18 -3.08
C HIS A 32 -9.22 13.39 -3.04
N VAL A 33 -8.63 13.98 -4.08
CA VAL A 33 -7.18 14.16 -4.18
C VAL A 33 -6.80 15.63 -4.34
N MET A 34 -5.63 16.00 -3.82
CA MET A 34 -5.16 17.39 -3.86
C MET A 34 -5.05 17.89 -5.31
N ALA A 35 -5.47 19.13 -5.51
CA ALA A 35 -5.43 19.85 -6.77
C ALA A 35 -6.18 19.17 -7.93
N SER A 36 -7.08 18.22 -7.64
CA SER A 36 -7.81 17.45 -8.66
C SER A 36 -6.86 16.86 -9.73
N SER A 37 -5.69 16.40 -9.28
CA SER A 37 -4.65 15.88 -10.16
C SER A 37 -4.88 14.42 -10.50
N GLU A 38 -4.89 14.09 -11.80
CA GLU A 38 -4.95 12.71 -12.29
C GLU A 38 -3.77 11.87 -11.80
N ALA A 39 -2.59 12.48 -11.62
CA ALA A 39 -1.43 11.79 -11.07
C ALA A 39 -1.66 11.39 -9.60
N ASN A 40 -2.23 12.28 -8.79
CA ASN A 40 -2.57 11.96 -7.40
C ASN A 40 -3.66 10.89 -7.32
N LEU A 41 -4.65 10.95 -8.21
CA LEU A 41 -5.71 9.93 -8.30
C LEU A 41 -5.14 8.56 -8.68
N PHE A 42 -4.23 8.53 -9.66
CA PHE A 42 -3.53 7.32 -10.05
C PHE A 42 -2.70 6.76 -8.88
N ASN A 43 -1.84 7.57 -8.26
CA ASN A 43 -0.99 7.17 -7.14
C ASN A 43 -1.82 6.63 -5.97
N THR A 44 -2.94 7.27 -5.66
CA THR A 44 -3.86 6.83 -4.60
C THR A 44 -4.44 5.45 -4.92
N ARG A 45 -4.96 5.25 -6.13
CA ARG A 45 -5.52 3.95 -6.55
C ARG A 45 -4.47 2.85 -6.61
N HIS A 46 -3.25 3.18 -7.02
CA HIS A 46 -2.12 2.27 -7.02
C HIS A 46 -1.72 1.87 -5.58
N ALA A 47 -1.62 2.84 -4.68
CA ALA A 47 -1.33 2.62 -3.26
C ALA A 47 -2.37 1.70 -2.59
N ILE A 48 -3.66 1.90 -2.89
CA ILE A 48 -4.75 1.04 -2.42
C ILE A 48 -4.53 -0.42 -2.86
N LEU A 49 -4.24 -0.66 -4.14
CA LEU A 49 -4.04 -2.02 -4.66
C LEU A 49 -2.83 -2.69 -4.00
N LYS A 50 -1.73 -1.95 -3.87
CA LYS A 50 -0.50 -2.42 -3.22
C LYS A 50 -0.74 -2.80 -1.76
N LEU A 51 -1.39 -1.93 -0.98
CA LEU A 51 -1.72 -2.21 0.43
C LEU A 51 -2.74 -3.34 0.59
N ALA A 52 -3.65 -3.48 -0.38
CA ALA A 52 -4.66 -4.52 -0.34
C ALA A 52 -4.12 -5.92 -0.63
N ASN A 53 -3.01 -6.04 -1.35
CA ASN A 53 -2.26 -7.28 -1.57
C ASN A 53 -3.16 -8.47 -1.95
N GLY A 54 -4.01 -8.30 -2.97
CA GLY A 54 -4.93 -9.34 -3.45
C GLY A 54 -6.21 -9.54 -2.64
N ASN A 55 -6.47 -8.75 -1.59
CA ASN A 55 -7.66 -8.86 -0.73
C ASN A 55 -8.67 -7.73 -0.99
N ILE A 56 -9.86 -8.06 -1.48
CA ILE A 56 -10.93 -7.09 -1.78
C ILE A 56 -11.46 -6.34 -0.54
N ASP A 57 -11.48 -6.96 0.64
CA ASP A 57 -11.94 -6.28 1.85
C ASP A 57 -10.94 -5.21 2.29
N GLN A 58 -9.65 -5.45 2.05
CA GLN A 58 -8.63 -4.43 2.22
C GLN A 58 -8.76 -3.31 1.18
N VAL A 59 -9.12 -3.61 -0.08
CA VAL A 59 -9.44 -2.58 -1.08
C VAL A 59 -10.53 -1.65 -0.55
N ARG A 60 -11.63 -2.20 -0.01
CA ARG A 60 -12.74 -1.41 0.56
C ARG A 60 -12.29 -0.54 1.73
N TYR A 61 -11.46 -1.08 2.61
CA TYR A 61 -10.89 -0.36 3.75
C TYR A 61 -10.04 0.83 3.31
N TYR A 62 -9.08 0.62 2.40
CA TYR A 62 -8.20 1.68 1.94
C TYR A 62 -8.90 2.69 1.02
N VAL A 63 -9.92 2.29 0.25
CA VAL A 63 -10.80 3.23 -0.45
C VAL A 63 -11.49 4.16 0.53
N SER A 64 -12.08 3.61 1.61
CA SER A 64 -12.76 4.41 2.63
C SER A 64 -11.82 5.36 3.35
N SER A 65 -10.56 4.95 3.55
CA SER A 65 -9.51 5.78 4.15
C SER A 65 -9.06 6.88 3.18
N ALA A 66 -8.82 6.55 1.91
CA ALA A 66 -8.38 7.50 0.88
C ALA A 66 -9.41 8.60 0.60
N MET A 67 -10.70 8.29 0.71
CA MET A 67 -11.76 9.30 0.59
C MET A 67 -11.74 10.33 1.72
N LYS A 68 -11.15 10.01 2.88
CA LYS A 68 -10.97 10.94 4.01
C LYS A 68 -9.65 11.69 3.91
N ASP A 69 -8.56 10.94 3.76
CA ASP A 69 -7.22 11.49 3.51
C ASP A 69 -6.41 10.54 2.62
N PHE A 70 -6.28 10.89 1.35
CA PHE A 70 -5.54 10.09 0.38
C PHE A 70 -4.03 10.06 0.66
N ARG A 71 -3.50 11.05 1.39
CA ARG A 71 -2.06 11.16 1.68
C ARG A 71 -1.60 10.06 2.62
N ASP A 72 -2.41 9.74 3.62
CA ASP A 72 -2.13 8.64 4.56
C ASP A 72 -2.01 7.32 3.82
N VAL A 73 -2.89 7.06 2.85
CA VAL A 73 -2.86 5.82 2.07
C VAL A 73 -1.61 5.73 1.19
N ILE A 74 -1.19 6.83 0.57
CA ILE A 74 0.08 6.87 -0.18
C ILE A 74 1.26 6.63 0.77
N PHE A 75 1.29 7.33 1.91
CA PHE A 75 2.35 7.20 2.91
C PHE A 75 2.46 5.77 3.48
N TRP A 76 1.34 5.12 3.78
CA TRP A 76 1.32 3.73 4.24
C TRP A 76 1.88 2.78 3.18
N ALA A 77 1.55 3.00 1.91
CA ALA A 77 2.06 2.19 0.82
C ALA A 77 3.59 2.33 0.66
N GLU A 78 4.13 3.54 0.82
CA GLU A 78 5.59 3.79 0.78
C GLU A 78 6.31 3.19 2.00
N THR A 79 5.74 3.32 3.20
CA THR A 79 6.34 2.79 4.43
C THR A 79 6.29 1.27 4.52
N SER A 80 5.27 0.63 3.92
CA SER A 80 5.19 -0.84 3.84
C SER A 80 6.38 -1.47 3.10
N GLU A 81 6.97 -0.79 2.11
CA GLU A 81 8.16 -1.28 1.38
C GLU A 81 9.44 -1.22 2.23
N ASN A 82 9.53 -0.23 3.11
CA ASN A 82 10.76 0.01 3.88
C ASN A 82 10.86 -0.86 5.15
N SER A 83 9.80 -1.57 5.51
CA SER A 83 9.77 -2.42 6.70
C SER A 83 10.55 -3.74 6.57
N SER A 84 10.98 -4.12 5.37
CA SER A 84 11.82 -5.32 5.15
C SER A 84 13.33 -5.08 5.32
N ASN A 85 13.78 -3.84 5.56
CA ASN A 85 15.21 -3.50 5.61
C ASN A 85 15.74 -3.16 7.01
N ASP A 86 14.93 -3.25 8.09
CA ASP A 86 15.42 -3.00 9.45
C ASP A 86 15.34 -4.24 10.33
N CYS A 87 16.21 -5.22 10.03
CA CYS A 87 16.53 -6.35 10.90
C CYS A 87 18.01 -6.72 10.73
N THR A 88 18.92 -5.86 11.18
CA THR A 88 20.15 -6.35 11.83
C THR A 88 20.24 -5.76 13.21
N ASP A 89 19.48 -6.37 14.11
CA ASP A 89 19.73 -6.35 15.54
C ASP A 89 21.17 -6.88 15.74
N ASN A 90 22.15 -5.98 15.80
CA ASN A 90 23.52 -6.31 16.17
C ASN A 90 23.54 -6.70 17.65
N LYS A 91 23.07 -7.92 17.93
CA LYS A 91 23.41 -8.64 19.15
C LYS A 91 24.91 -8.86 19.16
N LEU A 92 25.64 -7.88 19.69
CA LEU A 92 26.98 -8.06 20.25
C LEU A 92 26.88 -9.05 21.42
N THR A 93 26.84 -10.34 21.10
CA THR A 93 27.07 -11.39 22.08
C THR A 93 28.57 -11.51 22.33
N ARG A 94 28.95 -11.15 23.55
CA ARG A 94 30.01 -11.73 24.41
C ARG A 94 31.45 -11.72 23.88
N ASN A 95 32.35 -11.10 24.66
CA ASN A 95 33.46 -11.78 25.32
C ASN A 95 34.01 -10.91 26.45
N LEU A 96 33.64 -11.23 27.70
CA LEU A 96 34.36 -10.81 28.90
C LEU A 96 35.55 -11.74 29.08
N PRO A 97 36.81 -11.27 29.09
CA PRO A 97 37.90 -12.03 29.68
C PRO A 97 37.95 -11.74 31.17
N THR A 98 37.61 -12.75 31.96
CA THR A 98 37.98 -12.85 33.37
C THR A 98 39.50 -12.92 33.47
N GLN A 99 40.13 -11.96 34.14
CA GLN A 99 41.51 -12.09 34.64
C GLN A 99 41.49 -11.70 36.11
N ASN A 100 41.50 -12.73 36.95
CA ASN A 100 41.73 -12.66 38.39
C ASN A 100 43.12 -13.26 38.63
N ARG A 101 44.14 -12.42 38.86
CA ARG A 101 45.23 -12.61 39.83
C ARG A 101 46.24 -11.46 39.75
#